data_AF-A0A067PJT2-F1
#
_entry.id   AF-A0A067PJT2-F1
#
_cell.length_a   1.000
_cell.length_b   1.000
_cell.length_c   1.000
_cell.angle_alpha   90.00
_cell.angle_beta   90.00
_cell.angle_gamma   90.00
#
_symmetry.space_group_name_H-M   'P 1'
#
loop_
_entity.id
_entity.type
_entity.pdbx_description
1 polymer ?
#
loop_
_entity_poly.entity_id
_entity_poly.type
_entity_poly.pdbx_seq_one_letter_code
_entity_poly.pdbx_strand_id
1 'polypeptide(L)'
;MAKRRLHEDSSGSEYEGPSRGATKPRRTSTKRRKRNEVRSVSLEEDDKISALRLIGPLLDLAAYQPEGNTELDCAFDDFMNQSLPELLRDRAVIQAQETERNQYSEDVRPMSRSETSSLIDELQSHLSSETPTSLMGCILSRKLSLQRVRRSRAVNNVSLTAQSHSPINPLPPPWAAPSVNPQVIDGLYSINTTPYENSFLSRSLGTLPERIQGLISLDWVTESPWMQ
;
A
#
# COMPACT_ATOMS: atom_id res chain seq x y z
N MET A 1 55.60 29.07 -19.79
CA MET A 1 55.31 30.49 -19.53
C MET A 1 53.92 30.81 -20.07
N ALA A 2 53.00 31.27 -19.21
CA ALA A 2 51.93 32.25 -19.46
C ALA A 2 50.76 31.99 -18.50
N LYS A 3 50.66 32.89 -17.52
CA LYS A 3 49.55 33.04 -16.58
C LYS A 3 48.29 33.49 -17.35
N ARG A 4 47.10 33.04 -16.93
CA ARG A 4 45.90 33.89 -16.88
C ARG A 4 44.97 33.42 -15.76
N ARG A 5 45.01 34.21 -14.68
CA ARG A 5 43.92 34.37 -13.72
C ARG A 5 42.83 35.20 -14.39
N LEU A 6 41.56 34.84 -14.22
CA LEU A 6 40.47 35.81 -14.06
C LEU A 6 39.54 35.31 -12.97
N HIS A 7 39.41 36.17 -11.96
CA HIS A 7 38.35 36.24 -10.96
C HIS A 7 37.03 36.56 -11.66
N GLU A 8 35.90 36.17 -11.06
CA GLU A 8 34.80 37.07 -10.68
C GLU A 8 33.63 36.26 -10.08
N ASP A 9 33.64 36.18 -8.76
CA ASP A 9 32.59 36.66 -7.85
C ASP A 9 31.14 36.38 -8.29
N SER A 10 30.62 35.20 -7.90
CA SER A 10 29.18 34.93 -7.88
C SER A 10 28.64 35.23 -6.49
N SER A 11 27.78 36.25 -6.45
CA SER A 11 27.10 36.82 -5.30
C SER A 11 26.32 35.80 -4.48
N GLY A 12 26.74 35.61 -3.23
CA GLY A 12 25.93 34.99 -2.20
C GLY A 12 24.77 35.90 -1.84
N SER A 13 23.56 35.59 -2.33
CA SER A 13 22.33 36.18 -1.81
C SER A 13 21.98 35.48 -0.50
N GLU A 14 22.35 36.14 0.59
CA GLU A 14 21.98 35.78 1.95
C GLU A 14 20.48 36.06 2.12
N TYR A 15 19.67 35.03 1.91
CA TYR A 15 18.22 35.11 2.09
C TYR A 15 17.91 34.96 3.60
N GLU A 16 17.71 36.08 4.29
CA GLU A 16 17.18 36.09 5.66
C GLU A 16 15.74 35.59 5.65
N GLY A 17 15.55 34.32 6.03
CA GLY A 17 14.23 33.72 6.21
C GLY A 17 13.51 34.30 7.43
N PRO A 18 12.19 34.52 7.36
CA PRO A 18 11.42 35.05 8.49
C PRO A 18 11.44 34.07 9.68
N SER A 19 11.79 34.63 10.83
CA SER A 19 11.86 33.97 12.14
C SER A 19 10.58 33.18 12.44
N ARG A 20 10.75 31.87 12.67
CA ARG A 20 9.68 30.94 13.03
C ARG A 20 9.12 31.30 14.41
N GLY A 21 7.94 31.90 14.43
CA GLY A 21 7.14 32.06 15.65
C GLY A 21 6.77 30.71 16.25
N ALA A 22 7.17 30.51 17.50
CA ALA A 22 6.87 29.31 18.29
C ALA A 22 5.36 29.16 18.50
N THR A 23 4.73 28.29 17.70
CA THR A 23 3.33 27.90 17.88
C THR A 23 3.24 26.80 18.93
N LYS A 24 2.46 27.07 19.98
CA LYS A 24 2.26 26.17 21.13
C LYS A 24 1.66 24.84 20.67
N PRO A 25 2.15 23.69 21.16
CA PRO A 25 1.60 22.38 20.81
C PRO A 25 0.21 22.21 21.42
N ARG A 26 -0.81 22.17 20.57
CA ARG A 26 -2.19 21.88 20.94
C ARG A 26 -2.30 20.37 21.20
N ARG A 27 -2.45 20.00 22.47
CA ARG A 27 -2.64 18.61 22.93
C ARG A 27 -3.87 18.00 22.26
N THR A 28 -3.66 17.14 21.27
CA THR A 28 -4.69 16.27 20.72
C THR A 28 -4.84 15.06 21.63
N SER A 29 -5.96 15.03 22.37
CA SER A 29 -6.38 13.87 23.16
C SER A 29 -6.71 12.71 22.23
N THR A 30 -5.76 11.81 22.01
CA THR A 30 -6.01 10.55 21.31
C THR A 30 -6.86 9.64 22.20
N LYS A 31 -8.13 9.50 21.86
CA LYS A 31 -9.01 8.46 22.43
C LYS A 31 -8.38 7.10 22.14
N ARG A 32 -7.78 6.51 23.18
CA ARG A 32 -7.29 5.13 23.23
C ARG A 32 -8.44 4.19 22.84
N ARG A 33 -8.47 3.75 21.58
CA ARG A 33 -9.32 2.63 21.15
C ARG A 33 -8.78 1.37 21.83
N LYS A 34 -9.60 0.78 22.68
CA LYS A 34 -9.35 -0.52 23.33
C LYS A 34 -9.29 -1.57 22.23
N ARG A 35 -8.07 -2.01 21.90
CA ARG A 35 -7.82 -3.06 20.91
C ARG A 35 -8.14 -4.38 21.62
N ASN A 36 -9.18 -5.08 21.15
CA ASN A 36 -9.44 -6.44 21.60
C ASN A 36 -8.27 -7.31 21.14
N GLU A 37 -7.52 -7.81 22.12
CA GLU A 37 -6.55 -8.89 21.95
C GLU A 37 -7.31 -10.13 21.52
N VAL A 38 -7.33 -10.37 20.21
CA VAL A 38 -7.74 -11.67 19.67
C VAL A 38 -6.58 -12.60 19.95
N ARG A 39 -6.80 -13.52 20.89
CA ARG A 39 -5.91 -14.61 21.27
C ARG A 39 -5.66 -15.48 20.04
N SER A 40 -4.57 -15.21 19.32
CA SER A 40 -4.11 -16.06 18.22
C SER A 40 -3.63 -17.39 18.78
N VAL A 41 -4.27 -18.46 18.34
CA VAL A 41 -3.90 -19.84 18.65
C VAL A 41 -2.52 -20.12 18.04
N SER A 42 -1.58 -20.51 18.90
CA SER A 42 -0.17 -20.76 18.63
C SER A 42 0.06 -22.10 17.92
N LEU A 43 -0.26 -22.17 16.63
CA LEU A 43 0.04 -23.33 15.78
C LEU A 43 1.07 -23.01 14.67
N GLU A 44 1.71 -21.84 14.69
CA GLU A 44 2.61 -21.39 13.61
C GLU A 44 4.11 -21.35 13.95
N GLU A 45 4.54 -21.87 15.11
CA GLU A 45 5.96 -21.77 15.49
C GLU A 45 6.83 -22.86 14.84
N ASP A 46 6.30 -24.06 14.64
CA ASP A 46 7.09 -25.18 14.08
C ASP A 46 7.41 -25.02 12.58
N ASP A 47 6.51 -24.41 11.80
CA ASP A 47 6.74 -24.19 10.35
C ASP A 47 7.73 -23.07 10.06
N LYS A 48 7.82 -22.06 10.95
CA LYS A 48 8.77 -20.94 10.80
C LYS A 48 10.21 -21.36 11.06
N ILE A 49 10.41 -22.37 11.92
CA ILE A 49 11.73 -22.91 12.23
C ILE A 49 12.30 -23.68 11.02
N SER A 50 11.44 -24.35 10.24
CA SER A 50 11.86 -25.11 9.06
C SER A 50 12.38 -24.22 7.93
N ALA A 51 11.74 -23.08 7.67
CA ALA A 51 12.18 -22.14 6.63
C ALA A 51 13.53 -21.47 6.96
N LEU A 52 13.80 -21.19 8.24
CA LEU A 52 15.06 -20.58 8.67
C LEU A 52 16.25 -21.56 8.61
N ARG A 53 16.01 -22.86 8.78
CA ARG A 53 17.06 -23.89 8.67
C ARG A 53 17.62 -24.02 7.25
N LEU A 54 16.79 -23.81 6.23
CA LEU A 54 17.20 -23.88 4.82
C LEU A 54 17.97 -22.63 4.37
N ILE A 55 17.67 -21.46 4.94
CA ILE A 55 18.28 -20.19 4.53
C ILE A 55 19.55 -19.88 5.34
N GLY A 56 19.71 -20.46 6.53
CA GLY A 56 20.89 -20.26 7.39
C GLY A 56 22.22 -20.41 6.66
N PRO A 57 22.48 -21.54 5.96
CA PRO A 57 23.73 -21.73 5.22
C PRO A 57 23.96 -20.70 4.10
N LEU A 58 22.89 -20.24 3.44
CA LEU A 58 22.97 -19.19 2.41
C LEU A 58 23.29 -17.81 3.01
N LEU A 59 22.73 -17.49 4.17
CA LEU A 59 23.03 -16.26 4.89
C LEU A 59 24.45 -16.26 5.44
N ASP A 60 24.93 -17.40 5.92
CA ASP A 60 26.32 -17.57 6.38
C ASP A 60 27.31 -17.41 5.23
N LEU A 61 26.99 -17.94 4.03
CA LEU A 61 27.79 -17.75 2.82
C LEU A 61 27.77 -16.28 2.36
N ALA A 62 26.63 -15.59 2.44
CA ALA A 62 26.51 -14.17 2.08
C ALA A 62 27.18 -13.23 3.09
N ALA A 63 27.28 -13.64 4.36
CA ALA A 63 27.98 -12.89 5.41
C ALA A 63 29.50 -13.06 5.31
N TYR A 64 29.98 -14.10 4.61
CA TYR A 64 31.39 -14.29 4.34
C TYR A 64 31.86 -13.26 3.29
N GLN A 65 32.56 -12.21 3.74
CA GLN A 65 33.25 -11.28 2.84
C GLN A 65 34.67 -11.78 2.58
N PRO A 66 34.95 -12.35 1.39
CA PRO A 66 36.31 -12.72 1.05
C PRO A 66 37.10 -11.47 0.64
N GLU A 67 38.12 -11.13 1.42
CA GLU A 67 39.12 -10.15 0.99
C GLU A 67 40.00 -10.79 -0.11
N GLY A 68 39.60 -10.61 -1.38
CA GLY A 68 40.54 -10.66 -2.52
C GLY A 68 40.64 -11.96 -3.34
N ASN A 69 39.74 -12.94 -3.23
CA ASN A 69 39.82 -14.18 -4.02
C ASN A 69 38.72 -14.29 -5.09
N THR A 70 39.15 -14.38 -6.36
CA THR A 70 38.32 -14.69 -7.54
C THR A 70 37.89 -16.17 -7.62
N GLU A 71 38.35 -17.03 -6.70
CA GLU A 71 37.99 -18.45 -6.63
C GLU A 71 36.58 -18.70 -6.05
N LEU A 72 35.94 -17.70 -5.44
CA LEU A 72 34.60 -17.86 -4.85
C LEU A 72 33.47 -17.95 -5.87
N ASP A 73 33.67 -17.47 -7.10
CA ASP A 73 32.60 -17.47 -8.10
C ASP A 73 32.16 -18.90 -8.47
N CYS A 74 33.08 -19.88 -8.45
CA CYS A 74 32.73 -21.29 -8.68
C CYS A 74 32.05 -21.95 -7.46
N ALA A 75 32.38 -21.52 -6.25
CA ALA A 75 31.88 -22.14 -5.01
C ALA A 75 30.37 -21.91 -4.83
N PHE A 76 29.84 -20.75 -5.25
CA PHE A 76 28.42 -20.49 -5.22
C PHE A 76 27.65 -21.36 -6.23
N ASP A 77 28.14 -21.43 -7.47
CA ASP A 77 27.49 -22.23 -8.51
C ASP A 77 27.48 -23.72 -8.16
N ASP A 78 28.57 -24.25 -7.61
CA ASP A 78 28.65 -25.63 -7.14
C ASP A 78 27.66 -25.91 -5.99
N PHE A 79 27.58 -25.00 -5.01
CA PHE A 79 26.61 -25.10 -3.93
C PHE A 79 25.17 -25.03 -4.45
N MET A 80 24.87 -24.12 -5.37
CA MET A 80 23.55 -24.00 -5.98
C MET A 80 23.21 -25.24 -6.79
N ASN A 81 24.13 -25.77 -7.59
CA ASN A 81 23.93 -27.01 -8.34
C ASN A 81 23.64 -28.21 -7.43
N GLN A 82 24.26 -28.24 -6.23
CA GLN A 82 24.01 -29.28 -5.24
C GLN A 82 22.67 -29.11 -4.50
N SER A 83 22.34 -27.89 -4.07
CA SER A 83 21.18 -27.60 -3.19
C SER A 83 19.88 -27.31 -3.93
N LEU A 84 19.94 -26.76 -5.14
CA LEU A 84 18.76 -26.36 -5.93
C LEU A 84 17.81 -27.52 -6.24
N PRO A 85 18.27 -28.74 -6.59
CA PRO A 85 17.36 -29.87 -6.79
C PRO A 85 16.55 -30.23 -5.54
N GLU A 86 17.15 -30.12 -4.35
CA GLU A 86 16.48 -30.37 -3.08
C GLU A 86 15.46 -29.27 -2.78
N LEU A 87 15.85 -28.00 -2.92
CA LEU A 87 14.95 -26.85 -2.75
C LEU A 87 13.75 -26.88 -3.71
N LEU A 88 13.95 -27.33 -4.96
CA LEU A 88 12.86 -27.50 -5.92
C LEU A 88 11.89 -28.62 -5.51
N ARG A 89 12.40 -29.73 -4.95
CA ARG A 89 11.56 -30.81 -4.43
C ARG A 89 10.73 -30.34 -3.25
N ASP A 90 11.35 -29.68 -2.27
CA ASP A 90 10.65 -29.16 -1.09
C ASP A 90 9.57 -28.15 -1.48
N ARG A 91 9.89 -27.25 -2.41
CA ARG A 91 8.91 -26.33 -2.98
C ARG A 91 7.73 -27.07 -3.62
N ALA A 92 7.99 -28.13 -4.38
CA ALA A 92 6.93 -28.90 -5.02
C ALA A 92 6.02 -29.60 -3.99
N VAL A 93 6.61 -30.12 -2.90
CA VAL A 93 5.85 -30.71 -1.78
C VAL A 93 4.96 -29.67 -1.11
N ILE A 94 5.49 -28.49 -0.78
CA ILE A 94 4.71 -27.40 -0.18
C ILE A 94 3.57 -26.97 -1.11
N GLN A 95 3.85 -26.84 -2.41
CA GLN A 95 2.82 -26.48 -3.39
C GLN A 95 1.73 -27.55 -3.49
N ALA A 96 2.09 -28.83 -3.43
CA ALA A 96 1.12 -29.92 -3.42
C ALA A 96 0.26 -29.90 -2.15
N GLN A 97 0.82 -29.52 -1.00
CA GLN A 97 0.08 -29.37 0.26
C GLN A 97 -0.89 -28.18 0.24
N GLU A 98 -0.52 -27.08 -0.42
CA GLU A 98 -1.39 -25.89 -0.58
C GLU A 98 -2.47 -26.06 -1.67
N THR A 99 -2.50 -27.21 -2.36
CA THR A 99 -3.46 -27.46 -3.43
C THR A 99 -4.80 -27.92 -2.85
N GLU A 100 -5.85 -27.19 -3.14
CA GLU A 100 -7.23 -27.47 -2.71
C GLU A 100 -8.08 -27.85 -3.93
N ARG A 101 -9.03 -28.77 -3.75
CA ARG A 101 -9.99 -29.10 -4.81
C ARG A 101 -11.14 -28.11 -4.81
N ASN A 102 -11.33 -27.45 -5.95
CA ASN A 102 -12.50 -26.61 -6.18
C ASN A 102 -13.78 -27.45 -6.30
N GLN A 103 -14.93 -26.76 -6.29
CA GLN A 103 -16.26 -27.37 -6.52
C GLN A 103 -16.38 -28.12 -7.86
N TYR A 104 -15.50 -27.82 -8.82
CA TYR A 104 -15.41 -28.50 -10.12
C TYR A 104 -14.43 -29.68 -10.13
N SER A 105 -13.95 -30.12 -8.95
CA SER A 105 -12.91 -31.15 -8.78
C SER A 105 -11.56 -30.84 -9.44
N GLU A 106 -11.33 -29.58 -9.81
CA GLU A 106 -10.05 -29.08 -10.28
C GLU A 106 -9.15 -28.75 -9.09
N ASP A 107 -7.90 -29.17 -9.18
CA ASP A 107 -6.87 -28.87 -8.20
C ASP A 107 -6.42 -27.41 -8.38
N VAL A 108 -6.65 -26.58 -7.37
CA VAL A 108 -6.33 -25.15 -7.40
C VAL A 108 -5.43 -24.80 -6.23
N ARG A 109 -4.37 -24.03 -6.53
CA ARG A 109 -3.42 -23.56 -5.52
C ARG A 109 -3.25 -22.04 -5.59
N PRO A 110 -2.78 -21.41 -4.51
CA PRO A 110 -2.34 -20.03 -4.56
C PRO A 110 -1.23 -19.81 -5.59
N MET A 111 -1.30 -18.68 -6.31
CA MET A 111 -0.23 -18.28 -7.22
C MET A 111 1.04 -17.91 -6.47
N SER A 112 2.18 -18.40 -6.95
CA SER A 112 3.50 -18.07 -6.45
C SER A 112 3.85 -16.60 -6.70
N ARG A 113 4.87 -16.08 -6.00
CA ARG A 113 5.28 -14.67 -6.17
C ARG A 113 5.74 -14.37 -7.59
N SER A 114 6.52 -15.28 -8.18
CA SER A 114 6.98 -15.16 -9.56
C SER A 114 5.81 -15.20 -10.54
N GLU A 115 4.88 -16.15 -10.38
CA GLU A 115 3.67 -16.23 -11.22
C GLU A 115 2.85 -14.93 -11.17
N THR A 116 2.62 -14.39 -9.97
CA THR A 116 1.89 -13.12 -9.84
C THR A 116 2.60 -11.95 -10.49
N SER A 117 3.94 -11.88 -10.42
CA SER A 117 4.71 -10.82 -11.06
C SER A 117 4.68 -10.95 -12.58
N SER A 118 4.95 -12.15 -13.11
CA SER A 118 4.90 -12.42 -14.54
C SER A 118 3.53 -12.11 -15.14
N LEU A 119 2.44 -12.46 -14.46
CA LEU A 119 1.08 -12.12 -14.91
C LEU A 119 0.80 -10.61 -14.87
N ILE A 120 1.31 -9.89 -13.88
CA ILE A 120 1.18 -8.43 -13.84
C ILE A 120 1.94 -7.81 -15.01
N ASP A 121 3.16 -8.24 -15.26
CA ASP A 121 4.02 -7.72 -16.34
C ASP A 121 3.41 -8.03 -17.71
N GLU A 122 2.88 -9.23 -17.90
CA GLU A 122 2.13 -9.64 -19.11
C GLU A 122 0.91 -8.74 -19.32
N LEU A 123 0.05 -8.58 -18.31
CA LEU A 123 -1.14 -7.72 -18.39
C LEU A 123 -0.79 -6.25 -18.64
N GLN A 124 0.33 -5.76 -18.10
CA GLN A 124 0.82 -4.40 -18.33
C GLN A 124 1.36 -4.22 -19.75
N SER A 125 2.04 -5.22 -20.30
CA SER A 125 2.49 -5.19 -21.68
C SER A 125 1.32 -5.13 -22.67
N HIS A 126 0.23 -5.85 -22.39
CA HIS A 126 -1.03 -5.75 -23.14
C HIS A 126 -1.71 -4.39 -23.00
N LEU A 127 -1.62 -3.73 -21.84
CA LEU A 127 -2.13 -2.36 -21.65
C LEU A 127 -1.39 -1.32 -22.50
N SER A 128 -0.13 -1.59 -22.82
CA SER A 128 0.71 -0.68 -23.60
C SER A 128 0.55 -0.89 -25.11
N SER A 129 -0.09 -2.00 -25.51
CA SER A 129 -0.46 -2.28 -26.88
C SER A 129 -1.74 -1.52 -27.27
N GLU A 130 -1.88 -1.15 -28.54
CA GLU A 130 -3.06 -0.45 -29.08
C GLU A 130 -4.36 -1.26 -28.98
N THR A 131 -4.30 -2.52 -28.55
CA THR A 131 -5.48 -3.36 -28.35
C THR A 131 -6.26 -2.94 -27.11
N PRO A 132 -7.59 -2.74 -27.20
CA PRO A 132 -8.41 -2.38 -26.05
C PRO A 132 -8.37 -3.49 -25.01
N THR A 133 -7.94 -3.14 -23.81
CA THR A 133 -7.83 -4.10 -22.71
C THR A 133 -9.21 -4.53 -22.23
N SER A 134 -9.40 -5.84 -22.08
CA SER A 134 -10.61 -6.38 -21.49
C SER A 134 -10.79 -5.84 -20.07
N LEU A 135 -12.01 -5.42 -19.73
CA LEU A 135 -12.37 -4.98 -18.37
C LEU A 135 -11.96 -6.01 -17.31
N MET A 136 -12.05 -7.31 -17.65
CA MET A 136 -11.58 -8.40 -16.79
C MET A 136 -10.07 -8.32 -16.55
N GLY A 137 -9.27 -8.03 -17.58
CA GLY A 137 -7.82 -7.85 -17.47
C GLY A 137 -7.44 -6.70 -16.55
N CYS A 138 -8.16 -5.57 -16.61
CA CYS A 138 -7.96 -4.44 -15.71
C CYS A 138 -8.32 -4.78 -14.25
N ILE A 139 -9.39 -5.54 -14.03
CA ILE A 139 -9.76 -6.00 -12.69
C ILE A 139 -8.72 -6.97 -12.14
N LEU A 140 -8.29 -7.93 -12.96
CA LEU A 140 -7.26 -8.91 -12.59
C LEU A 140 -5.94 -8.23 -12.25
N SER A 141 -5.43 -7.34 -13.11
CA SER A 141 -4.18 -6.60 -12.86
C SER A 141 -4.25 -5.80 -11.57
N ARG A 142 -5.39 -5.15 -11.29
CA ARG A 142 -5.61 -4.41 -10.04
C ARG A 142 -5.64 -5.33 -8.82
N LYS A 143 -6.32 -6.48 -8.89
CA LYS A 143 -6.39 -7.46 -7.79
C LYS A 143 -5.03 -8.07 -7.48
N LEU A 144 -4.28 -8.48 -8.50
CA LEU A 144 -2.92 -9.00 -8.36
C LEU A 144 -1.98 -7.95 -7.75
N SER A 145 -2.05 -6.70 -8.21
CA SER A 145 -1.27 -5.60 -7.65
C SER A 145 -1.59 -5.36 -6.16
N LEU A 146 -2.88 -5.40 -5.78
CA LEU A 146 -3.29 -5.29 -4.38
C LEU A 146 -2.79 -6.46 -3.54
N GLN A 147 -2.84 -7.68 -4.07
CA GLN A 147 -2.33 -8.87 -3.39
C GLN A 147 -0.82 -8.78 -3.14
N ARG A 148 -0.05 -8.27 -4.10
CA ARG A 148 1.39 -8.00 -3.95
C ARG A 148 1.66 -7.04 -2.79
N VAL A 149 0.91 -5.94 -2.71
CA VAL A 149 1.03 -4.95 -1.61
C VAL A 149 0.60 -5.53 -0.26
N ARG A 150 -0.44 -6.37 -0.22
CA ARG A 150 -0.86 -7.04 1.03
C ARG A 150 0.21 -7.99 1.56
N ARG A 151 0.80 -8.80 0.67
CA ARG A 151 1.90 -9.70 1.00
C ARG A 151 3.12 -8.94 1.54
N SER A 152 3.50 -7.83 0.90
CA SER A 152 4.66 -7.04 1.36
C SER A 152 4.43 -6.38 2.72
N ARG A 153 3.17 -6.11 3.09
CA ARG A 153 2.80 -5.55 4.40
C ARG A 153 2.46 -6.61 5.45
N ALA A 154 2.68 -7.90 5.15
CA ALA A 154 2.26 -9.01 5.99
C ALA A 154 0.79 -8.91 6.45
N VAL A 155 -0.07 -8.31 5.62
CA VAL A 155 -1.50 -8.27 5.86
C VAL A 155 -2.03 -9.61 5.41
N ASN A 156 -2.04 -10.57 6.34
CA ASN A 156 -2.64 -11.87 6.12
C ASN A 156 -4.07 -11.66 5.60
N ASN A 157 -4.42 -12.37 4.52
CA ASN A 157 -5.80 -12.38 4.07
C ASN A 157 -6.62 -12.93 5.24
N VAL A 158 -7.36 -12.06 5.91
CA VAL A 158 -8.28 -12.47 6.96
C VAL A 158 -9.28 -13.36 6.26
N SER A 159 -9.09 -14.67 6.40
CA SER A 159 -10.08 -15.65 5.99
C SER A 159 -11.28 -15.37 6.88
N LEU A 160 -12.26 -14.67 6.33
CA LEU A 160 -13.53 -14.43 6.99
C LEU A 160 -14.31 -15.74 6.89
N THR A 161 -13.85 -16.76 7.62
CA THR A 161 -14.65 -17.94 7.85
C THR A 161 -15.85 -17.49 8.66
N ALA A 162 -17.02 -17.47 8.01
CA ALA A 162 -18.27 -17.27 8.71
C ALA A 162 -18.35 -18.38 9.76
N GLN A 163 -18.29 -18.03 11.04
CA GLN A 163 -18.50 -18.99 12.13
C GLN A 163 -19.94 -19.50 11.98
N SER A 164 -20.09 -20.69 11.41
CA SER A 164 -21.34 -21.31 10.96
C SER A 164 -22.36 -21.59 12.06
N HIS A 165 -22.00 -21.33 13.32
CA HIS A 165 -22.81 -21.70 14.49
C HIS A 165 -23.21 -20.52 15.37
N SER A 166 -22.82 -19.28 15.01
CA SER A 166 -23.34 -18.11 15.72
C SER A 166 -24.67 -17.68 15.08
N PRO A 167 -25.78 -17.57 15.84
CA PRO A 167 -27.00 -16.99 15.33
C PRO A 167 -26.66 -15.58 14.82
N ILE A 168 -26.88 -15.35 13.52
CA ILE A 168 -26.64 -14.05 12.90
C ILE A 168 -27.61 -13.09 13.58
N ASN A 169 -27.09 -12.24 14.47
CA ASN A 169 -27.90 -11.15 15.00
C ASN A 169 -28.27 -10.26 13.82
N PRO A 170 -29.57 -10.10 13.50
CA PRO A 170 -29.96 -9.15 12.47
C PRO A 170 -29.39 -7.79 12.87
N LEU A 171 -28.89 -7.04 11.87
CA LEU A 171 -28.52 -5.65 12.09
C LEU A 171 -29.71 -4.96 12.76
N PRO A 172 -29.48 -4.16 13.82
CA PRO A 172 -30.57 -3.42 14.43
C PRO A 172 -31.26 -2.62 13.32
N PRO A 173 -32.61 -2.52 13.36
CA PRO A 173 -33.32 -1.74 12.37
C PRO A 173 -32.69 -0.34 12.30
N PRO A 174 -32.49 0.20 11.08
CA PRO A 174 -31.87 1.51 10.93
C PRO A 174 -32.62 2.49 11.81
N TRP A 175 -31.89 3.30 12.57
CA TRP A 175 -32.51 4.33 13.39
C TRP A 175 -33.43 5.17 12.51
N ALA A 176 -34.64 5.43 13.00
CA ALA A 176 -35.55 6.36 12.34
C ALA A 176 -34.75 7.63 12.06
N ALA A 177 -34.66 8.00 10.78
CA ALA A 177 -33.95 9.21 10.40
C ALA A 177 -34.54 10.35 11.23
N PRO A 178 -33.70 11.14 11.92
CA PRO A 178 -34.21 12.28 12.68
C PRO A 178 -35.03 13.15 11.71
N SER A 179 -36.18 13.67 12.18
CA SER A 179 -37.01 14.51 11.32
C SER A 179 -36.15 15.68 10.82
N VAL A 180 -35.92 15.72 9.50
CA VAL A 180 -35.10 16.77 8.90
C VAL A 180 -35.81 18.09 9.14
N ASN A 181 -35.11 19.07 9.72
CA ASN A 181 -35.67 20.39 9.93
C ASN A 181 -36.02 21.01 8.56
N PRO A 182 -37.30 21.33 8.27
CA PRO A 182 -37.70 21.87 6.96
C PRO A 182 -36.96 23.17 6.61
N GLN A 183 -36.58 23.97 7.60
CA GLN A 183 -35.80 25.20 7.36
C GLN A 183 -34.43 24.92 6.77
N VAL A 184 -33.80 23.78 7.09
CA VAL A 184 -32.51 23.39 6.51
C VAL A 184 -32.70 22.95 5.05
N ILE A 185 -33.80 22.26 4.75
CA ILE A 185 -34.15 21.85 3.39
C ILE A 185 -34.43 23.10 2.54
N ASP A 186 -35.26 24.01 3.03
CA ASP A 186 -35.57 25.28 2.37
C ASP A 186 -34.29 26.12 2.18
N GLY A 187 -33.42 26.15 3.20
CA GLY A 187 -32.10 26.79 3.12
C GLY A 187 -31.24 26.19 2.02
N LEU A 188 -31.15 24.86 1.92
CA LEU A 188 -30.40 24.19 0.86
C LEU A 188 -30.99 24.44 -0.54
N TYR A 189 -32.32 24.45 -0.68
CA TYR A 189 -32.99 24.78 -1.95
C TYR A 189 -32.89 26.27 -2.30
N SER A 190 -32.67 27.16 -1.34
CA SER A 190 -32.46 28.58 -1.59
C SER A 190 -31.09 28.91 -2.20
N ILE A 191 -30.12 27.98 -2.13
CA ILE A 191 -28.80 28.12 -2.74
C ILE A 191 -28.92 27.88 -4.25
N ASN A 192 -29.30 28.92 -5.00
CA ASN A 192 -29.41 28.85 -6.46
C ASN A 192 -28.05 28.97 -7.17
N THR A 193 -27.10 29.66 -6.55
CA THR A 193 -25.75 29.86 -7.10
C THR A 193 -24.74 29.57 -6.01
N THR A 194 -23.72 28.80 -6.36
CA THR A 194 -22.53 28.69 -5.51
C THR A 194 -21.42 29.49 -6.18
N PRO A 195 -20.56 30.20 -5.44
CA PRO A 195 -19.40 30.88 -6.02
C PRO A 195 -18.43 29.90 -6.72
N TYR A 196 -18.64 28.59 -6.55
CA TYR A 196 -17.91 27.49 -7.19
C TYR A 196 -18.50 27.05 -8.53
N GLU A 197 -19.64 27.60 -8.96
CA GLU A 197 -20.31 27.16 -10.17
C GLU A 197 -19.47 27.43 -11.43
N ASN A 198 -18.72 28.53 -11.47
CA ASN A 198 -17.95 28.95 -12.64
C ASN A 198 -16.46 28.51 -12.62
N SER A 199 -16.01 27.82 -11.57
CA SER A 199 -14.63 27.37 -11.46
C SER A 199 -14.55 25.86 -11.57
N PHE A 200 -14.11 25.37 -12.73
CA PHE A 200 -13.84 23.95 -12.97
C PHE A 200 -12.87 23.37 -11.91
N LEU A 201 -11.92 24.19 -11.45
CA LEU A 201 -10.95 23.87 -10.40
C LEU A 201 -11.61 23.66 -9.03
N SER A 202 -12.64 24.43 -8.70
CA SER A 202 -13.37 24.26 -7.44
C SER A 202 -14.22 22.98 -7.45
N ARG A 203 -14.73 22.57 -8.61
CA ARG A 203 -15.46 21.31 -8.78
C ARG A 203 -14.54 20.09 -8.70
N SER A 204 -13.31 20.19 -9.21
CA SER A 204 -12.35 19.07 -9.21
C SER A 204 -11.62 18.89 -7.88
N LEU A 205 -11.34 19.97 -7.16
CA LEU A 205 -10.57 19.92 -5.91
C LEU A 205 -11.42 19.86 -4.63
N GLY A 206 -12.72 20.21 -4.70
CA GLY A 206 -13.62 20.18 -3.56
C GLY A 206 -13.09 20.97 -2.35
N THR A 207 -13.42 20.53 -1.14
CA THR A 207 -12.94 21.09 0.14
C THR A 207 -11.67 20.38 0.64
N LEU A 208 -10.82 19.87 -0.25
CA LEU A 208 -9.58 19.23 0.17
C LEU A 208 -8.63 20.27 0.78
N PRO A 209 -8.22 20.14 2.06
CA PRO A 209 -7.32 21.08 2.72
C PRO A 209 -5.84 20.87 2.31
N GLU A 210 -5.58 20.35 1.11
CA GLU A 210 -4.21 20.08 0.67
C GLU A 210 -3.59 21.31 0.01
N ARG A 211 -2.58 21.85 0.71
CA ARG A 211 -1.70 22.92 0.25
C ARG A 211 -0.95 22.47 -1.01
N ILE A 212 -1.44 22.88 -2.17
CA ILE A 212 -0.65 22.83 -3.41
C ILE A 212 0.40 23.94 -3.31
N GLN A 213 1.69 23.56 -3.32
CA GLN A 213 2.81 24.50 -3.41
C GLN A 213 2.71 25.28 -4.73
N GLY A 214 2.63 26.61 -4.65
CA GLY A 214 2.53 27.50 -5.82
C GLY A 214 1.22 28.27 -5.94
N LEU A 215 0.23 28.02 -5.09
CA LEU A 215 -1.02 28.78 -5.07
C LEU A 215 -0.86 30.06 -4.23
N ILE A 216 -0.84 31.23 -4.90
CA ILE A 216 -0.40 32.51 -4.31
C ILE A 216 -1.42 33.14 -3.35
N SER A 217 -2.69 32.76 -3.40
CA SER A 217 -3.64 33.05 -2.33
C SER A 217 -4.87 32.16 -2.46
N LEU A 218 -5.26 31.55 -1.34
CA LEU A 218 -6.56 30.90 -1.18
C LEU A 218 -7.18 31.66 -0.01
N ASP A 219 -8.25 32.40 -0.26
CA ASP A 219 -8.84 33.31 0.72
C ASP A 219 -9.65 32.50 1.74
N TRP A 220 -8.98 31.97 2.77
CA TRP A 220 -9.58 31.11 3.80
C TRP A 220 -10.26 31.87 4.93
N VAL A 221 -10.47 33.19 4.78
CA VAL A 221 -11.31 33.99 5.69
C VAL A 221 -12.73 34.04 5.15
N THR A 222 -13.36 32.88 4.99
CA THR A 222 -14.82 32.80 4.84
C THR A 222 -15.37 32.07 6.05
N GLU A 223 -15.60 32.82 7.13
CA GLU A 223 -16.49 32.37 8.20
C GLU A 223 -17.86 32.11 7.57
N SER A 224 -18.27 30.84 7.56
CA SER A 224 -19.59 30.50 7.05
C SER A 224 -20.64 31.05 8.03
N PRO A 225 -21.61 31.86 7.58
CA PRO A 225 -22.49 32.66 8.45
C PRO A 225 -23.41 31.85 9.38
N TRP A 226 -23.45 30.52 9.25
CA TRP A 226 -24.20 29.61 10.13
C TRP A 226 -23.36 29.04 11.30
N MET A 227 -22.11 29.49 11.50
CA MET A 227 -21.26 29.08 12.63
C MET A 227 -21.36 30.00 13.87
N GLN A 228 -22.44 30.78 13.99
CA GLN A 228 -22.80 31.51 15.22
C GLN A 228 -23.93 30.80 15.96
#